data_AF-A0A1W5D185-F1
#
_entry.id   AF-A0A1W5D185-F1
#
_cell.length_a   1.000
_cell.length_b   1.000
_cell.length_c   1.000
_cell.angle_alpha   90.00
_cell.angle_beta   90.00
_cell.angle_gamma   90.00
#
_symmetry.space_group_name_H-M   'P 1'
#
loop_
_entity.id
_entity.type
_entity.pdbx_description
1 polymer ?
#
loop_
_entity_poly.entity_id
_entity_poly.type
_entity_poly.pdbx_seq_one_letter_code
_entity_poly.pdbx_strand_id
1 'polypeptide(L)'
;MPGRQIPTRRVNFASHDLVSRLPHDDEKCVMEAFARHASHCSICAHPYSVHLSGGTLCDKGHKRALDVAQYVYSIAGRACSVVDGGDGDRAVRIEIPAGCDAVRGLLMAMESGLRLRRAEKPQSFDRTYDVGPRPVIIEERAPRARKAGYTARAPKPAGKGSLYEEDMKERVRRAKKAVYYKVEERVPRRR
;
A
#
# COMPACT_ATOMS: atom_id res chain seq x y z
N MET A 1 -35.88 35.76 52.82
CA MET A 1 -35.65 35.25 51.45
C MET A 1 -34.84 33.96 51.55
N PRO A 2 -35.44 32.77 51.46
CA PRO A 2 -34.67 31.52 51.53
C PRO A 2 -33.98 31.24 50.18
N GLY A 3 -32.64 31.09 50.23
CA GLY A 3 -31.80 30.81 49.07
C GLY A 3 -32.02 29.40 48.52
N ARG A 4 -32.19 29.29 47.21
CA ARG A 4 -32.36 28.01 46.50
C ARG A 4 -31.02 27.28 46.43
N GLN A 5 -30.95 26.11 47.07
CA GLN A 5 -29.82 25.19 46.94
C GLN A 5 -29.89 24.51 45.57
N ILE A 6 -28.82 24.58 44.79
CA ILE A 6 -28.68 23.87 43.51
C ILE A 6 -28.20 22.45 43.82
N PRO A 7 -28.94 21.40 43.45
CA PRO A 7 -28.48 20.03 43.69
C PRO A 7 -27.30 19.72 42.75
N THR A 8 -26.12 19.50 43.33
CA THR A 8 -24.97 19.00 42.59
C THR A 8 -25.22 17.53 42.23
N ARG A 9 -25.49 17.28 40.94
CA ARG A 9 -25.60 15.92 40.41
C ARG A 9 -24.22 15.27 40.42
N ARG A 10 -23.97 14.35 41.36
CA ARG A 10 -22.75 13.53 41.36
C ARG A 10 -22.82 12.54 40.21
N VAL A 11 -21.87 12.62 39.29
CA VAL A 11 -21.62 11.57 38.29
C VAL A 11 -20.58 10.62 38.86
N ASN A 12 -20.98 9.37 39.07
CA ASN A 12 -20.06 8.32 39.48
C ASN A 12 -19.37 7.80 38.21
N PHE A 13 -18.07 8.04 38.06
CA PHE A 13 -17.29 7.38 37.01
C PHE A 13 -17.02 5.95 37.48
N ALA A 14 -17.59 4.97 36.78
CA ALA A 14 -17.25 3.57 36.99
C ALA A 14 -15.78 3.37 36.60
N SER A 15 -14.90 3.38 37.60
CA SER A 15 -13.49 3.03 37.50
C SER A 15 -13.38 1.52 37.31
N HIS A 16 -13.68 1.03 36.11
CA HIS A 16 -13.02 -0.19 35.69
C HIS A 16 -11.56 0.21 35.49
N ASP A 17 -10.64 -0.46 36.17
CA ASP A 17 -9.20 -0.28 36.03
C ASP A 17 -8.78 -0.70 34.62
N LEU A 18 -8.93 0.21 33.65
CA LEU A 18 -8.40 0.01 32.32
C LEU A 18 -7.05 0.70 32.26
N VAL A 19 -6.02 -0.13 32.30
CA VAL A 19 -4.67 0.24 31.93
C VAL A 19 -4.74 0.88 30.55
N SER A 20 -4.58 2.19 30.49
CA SER A 20 -4.33 2.89 29.24
C SER A 20 -2.86 2.78 28.93
N ARG A 21 -2.54 2.31 27.73
CA ARG A 21 -1.16 2.27 27.24
C ARG A 21 -1.05 3.05 25.95
N LEU A 22 0.19 3.45 25.67
CA LEU A 22 0.55 3.96 24.36
C LEU A 22 0.41 2.83 23.31
N PRO A 23 0.05 3.19 22.07
CA PRO A 23 -0.02 2.22 20.98
C PRO A 23 1.37 1.64 20.71
N HIS A 24 1.41 0.36 20.38
CA HIS A 24 2.62 -0.30 19.88
C HIS A 24 2.96 0.26 18.49
N ASP A 25 4.19 0.05 18.04
CA ASP A 25 4.65 0.57 16.73
C ASP A 25 3.79 0.07 15.57
N ASP A 26 3.33 -1.18 15.60
CA ASP A 26 2.46 -1.75 14.58
C ASP A 26 1.07 -1.09 14.56
N GLU A 27 0.45 -0.94 15.73
CA GLU A 27 -0.84 -0.26 15.90
C GLU A 27 -0.74 1.17 15.39
N LYS A 28 0.31 1.89 15.82
CA LYS A 28 0.58 3.27 15.40
C LYS A 28 0.78 3.38 13.90
N CYS A 29 1.58 2.49 13.30
CA CYS A 29 1.85 2.49 11.87
C CYS A 29 0.55 2.36 11.05
N VAL A 30 -0.34 1.46 11.47
CA VAL A 30 -1.63 1.24 10.79
C VAL A 30 -2.59 2.42 10.98
N MET A 31 -2.63 3.01 12.18
CA MET A 31 -3.41 4.22 12.46
C MET A 31 -2.94 5.42 11.63
N GLU A 32 -1.63 5.65 11.57
CA GLU A 32 -1.03 6.73 10.78
C GLU A 32 -1.24 6.51 9.27
N ALA A 33 -1.18 5.25 8.81
CA ALA A 33 -1.45 4.92 7.41
C ALA A 33 -2.88 5.27 7.01
N PHE A 34 -3.86 5.04 7.89
CA PHE A 34 -5.24 5.48 7.66
C PHE A 34 -5.39 7.00 7.76
N ALA A 35 -4.78 7.65 8.76
CA ALA A 35 -4.84 9.10 8.93
C ALA A 35 -4.26 9.86 7.72
N ARG A 36 -3.13 9.40 7.19
CA ARG A 36 -2.54 9.91 5.94
C ARG A 36 -3.46 9.70 4.75
N HIS A 37 -4.23 8.62 4.72
CA HIS A 37 -5.19 8.41 3.65
C HIS A 37 -6.39 9.36 3.77
N ALA A 38 -6.91 9.51 4.99
CA ALA A 38 -8.00 10.41 5.33
C ALA A 38 -7.67 11.87 5.03
N SER A 39 -6.42 12.31 5.20
CA SER A 39 -6.00 13.67 4.83
C SER A 39 -6.04 13.95 3.32
N HIS A 40 -5.96 12.91 2.49
CA HIS A 40 -5.97 13.04 1.02
C HIS A 40 -7.33 12.69 0.38
N CYS A 41 -8.22 12.01 1.10
CA CYS A 41 -9.48 11.54 0.56
C CYS A 41 -10.65 12.18 1.31
N SER A 42 -11.47 12.97 0.61
CA SER A 42 -12.64 13.64 1.18
C SER A 42 -13.70 12.68 1.74
N ILE A 43 -13.87 11.52 1.10
CA ILE A 43 -14.79 10.47 1.54
C ILE A 43 -14.27 9.84 2.84
N CYS A 44 -12.99 9.47 2.84
CA CYS A 44 -12.38 8.72 3.93
C CYS A 44 -11.91 9.65 5.09
N ALA A 45 -12.11 10.98 4.97
CA ALA A 45 -11.87 11.96 6.04
C ALA A 45 -12.85 11.82 7.22
N HIS A 46 -14.12 11.50 6.93
CA HIS A 46 -15.18 11.37 7.95
C HIS A 46 -15.89 10.02 7.80
N PRO A 47 -15.24 8.91 8.19
CA PRO A 47 -15.79 7.56 7.98
C PRO A 47 -17.13 7.34 8.70
N TYR A 48 -17.33 7.94 9.87
CA TYR A 48 -18.57 7.80 10.65
C TYR A 48 -19.78 8.46 9.97
N SER A 49 -19.63 9.68 9.46
CA SER A 49 -20.73 10.39 8.79
C SER A 49 -21.12 9.71 7.48
N VAL A 50 -20.13 9.20 6.74
CA VAL A 50 -20.36 8.44 5.50
C VAL A 50 -21.17 7.18 5.80
N HIS A 51 -20.81 6.43 6.84
CA HIS A 51 -21.56 5.25 7.23
C HIS A 51 -22.99 5.57 7.67
N LEU A 52 -23.19 6.66 8.43
CA LEU A 52 -24.53 7.11 8.84
C LEU A 52 -25.42 7.49 7.65
N SER A 53 -24.82 8.04 6.59
CA SER A 53 -25.52 8.33 5.33
C SER A 53 -25.78 7.10 4.45
N GLY A 54 -25.40 5.89 4.90
CA GLY A 54 -25.52 4.65 4.14
C GLY A 54 -24.45 4.47 3.06
N GLY A 55 -23.42 5.33 3.04
CA GLY A 55 -22.31 5.25 2.10
C GLY A 55 -21.23 4.25 2.54
N THR A 56 -20.31 3.97 1.62
CA THR A 56 -19.15 3.10 1.84
C THR A 56 -17.84 3.89 1.75
N LEU A 57 -16.79 3.34 2.37
CA LEU A 57 -15.45 3.88 2.23
C LEU A 57 -14.91 3.61 0.82
N CYS A 58 -13.98 4.47 0.40
CA CYS A 58 -13.16 4.28 -0.78
C CYS A 58 -12.41 2.93 -0.74
N ASP A 59 -12.16 2.26 -1.88
CA ASP A 59 -11.52 0.92 -1.90
C ASP A 59 -10.17 0.86 -1.18
N LYS A 60 -9.39 1.94 -1.29
CA LYS A 60 -8.11 2.08 -0.58
C LYS A 60 -8.33 2.25 0.92
N GLY A 61 -9.29 3.07 1.32
CA GLY A 61 -9.68 3.28 2.71
C GLY A 61 -10.24 2.01 3.35
N HIS A 62 -11.00 1.21 2.58
CA HIS A 62 -11.52 -0.08 3.04
C HIS A 62 -10.41 -1.08 3.35
N LYS A 63 -9.38 -1.15 2.50
CA LYS A 63 -8.18 -1.97 2.78
C LYS A 63 -7.45 -1.51 4.04
N ARG A 64 -7.25 -0.19 4.20
CA ARG A 64 -6.62 0.36 5.40
C ARG A 64 -7.47 0.16 6.65
N ALA A 65 -8.79 0.23 6.53
CA ALA A 65 -9.70 -0.06 7.63
C ALA A 65 -9.62 -1.53 8.05
N LEU A 66 -9.49 -2.46 7.10
CA LEU A 66 -9.25 -3.88 7.40
C LEU A 66 -7.92 -4.07 8.14
N ASP A 67 -6.86 -3.37 7.72
CA ASP A 67 -5.57 -3.40 8.42
C ASP A 67 -5.76 -2.90 9.87
N VAL A 68 -6.48 -1.78 10.10
CA VAL A 68 -6.77 -1.26 11.45
C VAL A 68 -7.53 -2.27 12.29
N ALA A 69 -8.57 -2.89 11.70
CA ALA A 69 -9.43 -3.86 12.37
C ALA A 69 -8.68 -5.10 12.88
N GLN A 70 -7.51 -5.40 12.30
CA GLN A 70 -6.68 -6.53 12.71
C GLN A 70 -5.95 -6.28 14.03
N TYR A 71 -5.66 -5.01 14.36
CA TYR A 71 -4.85 -4.64 15.52
C TYR A 71 -5.67 -3.92 16.60
N VAL A 72 -6.68 -3.15 16.19
CA VAL A 72 -7.48 -2.30 17.08
C VAL A 72 -8.95 -2.56 16.85
N TYR A 73 -9.68 -2.75 17.94
CA TYR A 73 -11.15 -2.80 17.94
C TYR A 73 -11.72 -1.78 18.91
N SER A 74 -13.01 -1.49 18.82
CA SER A 74 -13.71 -0.65 19.80
C SER A 74 -14.68 -1.45 20.65
N ILE A 75 -14.66 -1.18 21.95
CA ILE A 75 -15.72 -1.60 22.89
C ILE A 75 -16.24 -0.35 23.58
N ALA A 76 -17.54 -0.09 23.44
CA ALA A 76 -18.24 1.03 24.08
C ALA A 76 -17.57 2.39 23.76
N GLY A 77 -17.25 2.62 22.48
CA GLY A 77 -16.61 3.84 22.00
C GLY A 77 -15.14 4.02 22.39
N ARG A 78 -14.48 3.00 22.95
CA ARG A 78 -13.07 3.06 23.37
C ARG A 78 -12.22 2.09 22.55
N ALA A 79 -11.07 2.56 22.10
CA ALA A 79 -10.12 1.75 21.34
C ALA A 79 -9.38 0.79 22.27
N CYS A 80 -9.41 -0.48 21.93
CA CYS A 80 -8.76 -1.57 22.64
C CYS A 80 -7.86 -2.35 21.68
N SER A 81 -6.75 -2.88 22.20
CA SER A 81 -5.86 -3.74 21.42
C SER A 81 -6.43 -5.13 21.24
N VAL A 82 -6.38 -5.65 20.01
CA VAL A 82 -6.66 -7.07 19.70
C VAL A 82 -5.57 -7.96 20.30
N VAL A 83 -4.31 -7.52 20.24
CA VAL A 83 -3.13 -8.35 20.54
C VAL A 83 -3.07 -8.73 22.01
N ASP A 84 -3.40 -7.81 22.91
CA ASP A 84 -3.36 -8.05 24.36
C ASP A 84 -4.58 -8.83 24.89
N GLY A 85 -5.63 -9.00 24.08
CA GLY A 85 -6.86 -9.69 24.48
C GLY A 85 -6.74 -11.22 24.49
N GLY A 86 -5.64 -11.78 24.00
CA GLY A 86 -5.43 -13.24 23.93
C GLY A 86 -5.05 -13.91 25.25
N ASP A 87 -4.39 -13.18 26.16
CA ASP A 87 -3.79 -13.74 27.37
C ASP A 87 -4.59 -13.48 28.67
N GLY A 88 -5.68 -12.72 28.59
CA GLY A 88 -6.57 -12.52 29.73
C GLY A 88 -7.74 -11.60 29.37
N ASP A 89 -8.84 -11.76 30.09
CA ASP A 89 -10.12 -11.05 29.95
C ASP A 89 -10.05 -9.50 30.13
N ARG A 90 -8.86 -8.92 30.06
CA ARG A 90 -8.58 -7.49 30.17
C ARG A 90 -8.32 -6.91 28.79
N ALA A 91 -9.34 -6.29 28.22
CA ALA A 91 -9.17 -5.42 27.06
C ALA A 91 -8.25 -4.23 27.43
N VAL A 92 -7.04 -4.21 26.89
CA VAL A 92 -6.10 -3.11 27.10
C VAL A 92 -6.53 -1.91 26.25
N ARG A 93 -6.72 -0.76 26.90
CA ARG A 93 -7.10 0.47 26.20
C ARG A 93 -5.88 1.10 25.55
N ILE A 94 -6.03 1.47 24.28
CA ILE A 94 -5.02 2.20 23.54
C ILE A 94 -5.39 3.67 23.47
N GLU A 95 -4.43 4.53 23.79
CA GLU A 95 -4.55 5.96 23.55
C GLU A 95 -4.33 6.27 22.06
N ILE A 96 -5.35 6.83 21.42
CA ILE A 96 -5.26 7.22 20.01
C ILE A 96 -4.39 8.49 19.90
N PRO A 97 -3.28 8.47 19.14
CA PRO A 97 -2.41 9.62 18.98
C PRO A 97 -3.14 10.84 18.42
N ALA A 98 -2.70 12.04 18.85
CA ALA A 98 -3.21 13.30 18.31
C ALA A 98 -2.95 13.38 16.81
N GLY A 99 -4.00 13.69 16.02
CA GLY A 99 -3.94 13.71 14.55
C GLY A 99 -4.50 12.46 13.86
N CYS A 100 -4.90 11.44 14.61
CA CYS A 100 -5.59 10.24 14.10
C CYS A 100 -7.11 10.28 14.34
N ASP A 101 -7.75 11.45 14.25
CA ASP A 101 -9.19 11.61 14.54
C ASP A 101 -10.08 10.82 13.57
N ALA A 102 -9.63 10.65 12.33
CA ALA A 102 -10.32 9.80 11.36
C ALA A 102 -10.43 8.34 11.84
N VAL A 103 -9.44 7.85 12.61
CA VAL A 103 -9.47 6.48 13.17
C VAL A 103 -10.54 6.36 14.26
N ARG A 104 -10.76 7.40 15.07
CA ARG A 104 -11.85 7.43 16.06
C ARG A 104 -13.20 7.27 15.38
N GLY A 105 -13.43 8.02 14.31
CA GLY A 105 -14.65 7.91 13.51
C GLY A 105 -14.79 6.53 12.86
N LEU A 106 -13.68 5.94 12.41
CA LEU A 106 -13.70 4.61 11.81
C LEU A 106 -14.11 3.55 12.84
N LEU A 107 -13.53 3.58 14.03
CA LEU A 107 -13.85 2.63 15.10
C LEU A 107 -15.31 2.75 15.53
N MET A 108 -15.84 3.97 15.66
CA MET A 108 -17.26 4.18 15.92
C MET A 108 -18.14 3.63 14.79
N ALA A 109 -17.73 3.80 13.53
CA ALA A 109 -18.47 3.25 12.40
C ALA A 109 -18.49 1.71 12.43
N MET A 110 -17.38 1.08 12.83
CA MET A 110 -17.28 -0.36 12.98
C MET A 110 -18.17 -0.88 14.12
N GLU A 111 -18.22 -0.17 15.25
CA GLU A 111 -19.13 -0.47 16.36
C GLU A 111 -20.61 -0.34 15.96
N SER A 112 -20.94 0.66 15.12
CA SER A 112 -22.30 0.82 14.59
C SER A 112 -22.67 -0.16 13.47
N GLY A 113 -21.76 -1.05 13.06
CA GLY A 113 -22.03 -2.12 12.12
C GLY A 113 -21.48 -1.92 10.71
N LEU A 114 -20.48 -1.05 10.51
CA LEU A 114 -19.74 -0.97 9.25
C LEU A 114 -19.07 -2.32 8.95
N ARG A 115 -19.63 -3.05 7.99
CA ARG A 115 -19.13 -4.37 7.59
C ARG A 115 -17.89 -4.21 6.72
N LEU A 116 -16.72 -4.35 7.34
CA LEU A 116 -15.46 -4.52 6.61
C LEU A 116 -15.39 -5.94 6.03
N ARG A 117 -16.10 -6.19 4.93
CA ARG A 117 -15.92 -7.45 4.19
C ARG A 117 -14.59 -7.41 3.47
N ARG A 118 -13.71 -8.37 3.77
CA ARG A 118 -12.61 -8.71 2.87
C ARG A 118 -13.27 -9.23 1.60
N ALA A 119 -12.88 -8.72 0.43
CA ALA A 119 -13.40 -9.23 -0.83
C ALA A 119 -13.15 -10.74 -0.87
N GLU A 120 -14.21 -11.52 -0.66
CA GLU A 120 -14.14 -12.97 -0.73
C GLU A 120 -13.70 -13.31 -2.15
N LYS A 121 -12.73 -14.23 -2.27
CA LYS A 121 -12.34 -14.75 -3.58
C LYS A 121 -13.63 -15.28 -4.24
N PRO A 122 -13.83 -15.08 -5.55
CA PRO A 122 -15.00 -15.62 -6.21
C PRO A 122 -15.03 -17.13 -5.96
N GLN A 123 -15.97 -17.56 -5.13
CA GLN A 123 -16.25 -18.97 -4.90
C GLN A 123 -17.01 -19.44 -6.12
N SER A 124 -16.44 -20.38 -6.89
CA SER A 124 -17.17 -21.01 -7.98
C SER A 124 -18.40 -21.71 -7.40
N PHE A 125 -19.58 -21.28 -7.83
CA PHE A 125 -20.86 -21.89 -7.42
C PHE A 125 -21.14 -23.21 -8.14
N ASP A 126 -20.27 -23.60 -9.07
CA ASP A 126 -20.36 -24.87 -9.76
C ASP A 126 -19.97 -26.00 -8.80
N ARG A 127 -20.94 -26.81 -8.40
CA ARG A 127 -20.76 -27.96 -7.51
C ARG A 127 -19.88 -29.04 -8.12
N THR A 128 -19.64 -28.98 -9.43
CA THR A 128 -18.96 -30.01 -10.21
C THR A 128 -17.50 -29.69 -10.49
N TYR A 129 -17.05 -28.46 -10.21
CA TYR A 129 -15.67 -28.04 -10.41
C TYR A 129 -15.11 -27.41 -9.13
N ASP A 130 -14.42 -28.23 -8.34
CA ASP A 130 -13.57 -27.74 -7.26
C ASP A 130 -12.36 -27.02 -7.86
N VAL A 131 -12.41 -25.69 -7.89
CA VAL A 131 -11.22 -24.88 -8.17
C VAL A 131 -10.35 -24.89 -6.91
N GLY A 132 -9.46 -25.88 -6.82
CA GLY A 132 -8.46 -25.94 -5.76
C GLY A 132 -7.69 -24.62 -5.68
N PRO A 133 -7.24 -24.21 -4.48
CA PRO A 133 -6.45 -22.99 -4.31
C PRO A 133 -5.24 -23.08 -5.23
N ARG A 134 -5.15 -22.15 -6.19
CA ARG A 134 -3.98 -22.05 -7.06
C ARG A 134 -2.75 -21.98 -6.15
N PRO A 135 -1.76 -22.88 -6.28
CA PRO A 135 -0.59 -22.84 -5.43
C PRO A 135 0.00 -21.45 -5.57
N VAL A 136 -0.03 -20.70 -4.46
CA VAL A 136 0.81 -19.53 -4.33
C VAL A 136 2.22 -20.08 -4.33
N ILE A 137 2.85 -20.09 -5.50
CA ILE A 137 4.30 -20.18 -5.57
C ILE A 137 4.77 -18.91 -4.90
N ILE A 138 4.98 -18.98 -3.59
CA ILE A 138 5.85 -18.05 -2.89
C ILE A 138 7.22 -18.41 -3.44
N GLU A 139 7.52 -17.93 -4.65
CA GLU A 139 8.90 -17.78 -5.05
C GLU A 139 9.44 -16.87 -3.95
N GLU A 140 10.21 -17.43 -3.02
CA GLU A 140 11.17 -16.66 -2.25
C GLU A 140 11.88 -15.82 -3.29
N ARG A 141 11.49 -14.55 -3.34
CA ARG A 141 12.02 -13.63 -4.31
C ARG A 141 13.44 -13.46 -3.86
N ALA A 142 14.34 -14.28 -4.42
CA ALA A 142 15.76 -14.17 -4.22
C ALA A 142 16.09 -12.68 -4.31
N PRO A 143 16.85 -12.13 -3.35
CA PRO A 143 17.11 -10.70 -3.30
C PRO A 143 17.52 -10.30 -4.70
N ARG A 144 16.79 -9.35 -5.29
CA ARG A 144 17.09 -8.88 -6.64
C ARG A 144 18.55 -8.45 -6.60
N ALA A 145 19.42 -9.30 -7.14
CA ALA A 145 20.79 -8.92 -7.41
C ALA A 145 20.66 -7.67 -8.27
N ARG A 146 21.15 -6.57 -7.73
CA ARG A 146 21.24 -5.28 -8.44
C ARG A 146 21.80 -5.65 -9.81
N LYS A 147 21.08 -5.29 -10.88
CA LYS A 147 21.57 -5.51 -12.25
C LYS A 147 22.88 -4.73 -12.38
N ALA A 148 23.99 -5.40 -12.10
CA ALA A 148 25.29 -5.03 -12.61
C ALA A 148 25.19 -5.13 -14.14
N GLY A 149 25.89 -4.22 -14.79
CA GLY A 149 25.70 -3.89 -16.19
C GLY A 149 25.70 -5.08 -17.15
N TYR A 150 24.99 -4.84 -18.24
CA TYR A 150 25.02 -5.45 -19.56
C TYR A 150 26.41 -6.01 -19.96
N THR A 151 26.78 -7.21 -19.52
CA THR A 151 27.87 -7.98 -20.17
C THR A 151 27.60 -9.48 -20.10
N ALA A 152 26.81 -10.00 -21.03
CA ALA A 152 26.93 -11.38 -21.50
C ALA A 152 26.29 -11.47 -22.89
N ARG A 153 27.13 -11.45 -23.93
CA ARG A 153 26.71 -11.72 -25.30
C ARG A 153 26.40 -13.22 -25.41
N ALA A 154 25.21 -13.55 -25.91
CA ALA A 154 24.89 -14.91 -26.35
C ALA A 154 25.90 -15.36 -27.43
N PRO A 155 26.31 -16.64 -27.45
CA PRO A 155 27.18 -17.15 -28.49
C PRO A 155 26.46 -17.09 -29.84
N LYS A 156 27.06 -16.41 -30.82
CA LYS A 156 26.53 -16.32 -32.18
C LYS A 156 26.74 -17.66 -32.90
N PRO A 157 25.76 -18.17 -33.67
CA PRO A 157 25.97 -19.35 -34.48
C PRO A 157 27.05 -19.08 -35.52
N ALA A 158 28.05 -19.97 -35.57
CA ALA A 158 29.08 -19.99 -36.59
C ALA A 158 28.49 -20.59 -37.88
N GLY A 159 28.62 -19.87 -38.99
CA GLY A 159 28.39 -20.43 -40.32
C GLY A 159 27.63 -19.49 -41.25
N LYS A 160 28.29 -19.16 -42.36
CA LYS A 160 27.78 -18.50 -43.58
C LYS A 160 27.79 -16.96 -43.56
N GLY A 161 28.98 -16.39 -43.44
CA GLY A 161 29.24 -15.07 -44.05
C GLY A 161 29.50 -15.25 -45.55
N SER A 162 28.66 -14.70 -46.43
CA SER A 162 29.01 -14.56 -47.87
C SER A 162 28.19 -13.54 -48.67
N LEU A 163 27.50 -12.58 -48.04
CA LEU A 163 26.80 -11.55 -48.83
C LEU A 163 26.76 -10.18 -48.13
N TYR A 164 26.50 -10.16 -46.83
CA TYR A 164 26.38 -8.92 -46.07
C TYR A 164 27.74 -8.28 -45.71
N GLU A 165 28.81 -9.08 -45.58
CA GLU A 165 30.16 -8.59 -45.27
C GLU A 165 30.86 -7.96 -46.47
N GLU A 166 30.62 -8.47 -47.68
CA GLU A 166 31.16 -7.90 -48.91
C GLU A 166 30.47 -6.57 -49.25
N ASP A 167 29.14 -6.53 -49.14
CA ASP A 167 28.35 -5.31 -49.36
C ASP A 167 28.72 -4.20 -48.37
N MET A 168 29.01 -4.56 -47.09
CA MET A 168 29.56 -3.61 -46.13
C MET A 168 30.95 -3.10 -46.51
N LYS A 169 31.84 -3.97 -46.98
CA LYS A 169 33.20 -3.56 -47.42
C LYS A 169 33.13 -2.64 -48.64
N GLU A 170 32.19 -2.89 -49.56
CA GLU A 170 31.97 -2.03 -50.73
C GLU A 170 31.42 -0.66 -50.34
N ARG A 171 30.43 -0.61 -49.44
CA ARG A 171 29.93 0.66 -48.88
C ARG A 171 31.03 1.47 -48.20
N VAL A 172 31.89 0.82 -47.42
CA VAL A 172 33.03 1.47 -46.76
C VAL A 172 34.07 1.96 -47.77
N ARG A 173 34.37 1.17 -48.82
CA ARG A 173 35.27 1.60 -49.91
C ARG A 173 34.71 2.80 -50.65
N ARG A 174 33.41 2.80 -50.98
CA ARG A 174 32.75 3.91 -51.67
C ARG A 174 32.75 5.19 -50.84
N ALA A 175 32.50 5.08 -49.53
CA ALA A 175 32.59 6.20 -48.60
C ALA A 175 34.02 6.75 -48.49
N LYS A 176 35.02 5.87 -48.33
CA LYS A 176 36.43 6.29 -48.29
C LYS A 176 36.90 6.91 -49.60
N LYS A 177 36.49 6.37 -50.75
CA LYS A 177 36.78 6.94 -52.08
C LYS A 177 36.15 8.33 -52.22
N ALA A 178 34.90 8.51 -51.79
CA ALA A 178 34.25 9.82 -51.81
C ALA A 178 34.98 10.86 -50.92
N VAL A 179 35.51 10.44 -49.77
CA VAL A 179 36.32 11.31 -48.91
C VAL A 179 37.66 11.66 -49.58
N TYR A 180 38.34 10.69 -50.18
CA TYR A 180 39.63 10.90 -50.85
C TYR A 180 39.53 11.91 -52.01
N TYR A 181 38.55 11.75 -52.90
CA TYR A 181 38.33 12.72 -54.00
C TYR A 181 37.94 14.13 -53.47
N LYS A 182 37.27 14.22 -52.31
CA LYS A 182 36.96 15.51 -51.65
C LYS A 182 38.18 16.20 -51.01
N VAL A 183 39.26 15.46 -50.79
CA VAL A 183 40.53 15.99 -50.25
C VAL A 183 41.42 16.48 -51.39
N GLU A 184 41.43 15.80 -52.55
CA GLU A 184 42.21 16.24 -53.71
C GLU A 184 41.73 17.57 -54.31
N GLU A 185 40.43 17.90 -54.21
CA GLU A 185 39.91 19.24 -54.60
C GLU A 185 40.29 20.37 -53.62
N ARG A 186 40.85 20.04 -52.45
CA ARG A 186 41.30 21.02 -51.44
C ARG A 186 42.82 21.19 -51.39
N VAL A 187 43.52 20.95 -52.49
CA VAL A 187 44.91 21.41 -52.63
C VAL A 187 44.91 22.74 -53.39
N PRO A 188 45.29 23.87 -52.76
CA PRO A 188 45.32 25.16 -53.44
C PRO A 188 46.41 25.16 -54.52
N ARG A 189 46.05 25.58 -55.74
CA ARG A 189 47.01 25.95 -56.78
C ARG A 189 47.96 27.02 -56.23
N ARG A 190 49.20 26.63 -55.96
CA ARG A 190 50.28 27.59 -55.65
C ARG A 190 50.65 28.31 -56.95
N ARG A 191 50.72 29.64 -56.85
CA ARG A 191 51.19 30.57 -57.88
C ARG A 191 52.61 30.25 -58.33
#